data_AF-A0AAX1ND29-F1
#
_entry.id   AF-A0AAX1ND29-F1
#
_cell.length_a   1.000
_cell.length_b   1.000
_cell.length_c   1.000
_cell.angle_alpha   90.00
_cell.angle_beta   90.00
_cell.angle_gamma   90.00
#
_symmetry.space_group_name_H-M   'P 1'
#
loop_
_entity.id
_entity.type
_entity.pdbx_description
1 polymer ?
#
loop_
_entity_poly.entity_id
_entity_poly.type
_entity_poly.pdbx_seq_one_letter_code
_entity_poly.pdbx_strand_id
1 'polypeptide(L)' 'MNLTKHLLKPLSYIGLAITLVPCILVFLGEMEVEIYKQTILFGSLLWMFTAPWWINKS' A
#
# COMPACT_ATOMS: atom_id res chain seq x y z
N MET A 1 -1.86 22.66 -10.51
CA MET A 1 -2.03 21.19 -10.34
C MET A 1 -0.79 20.65 -9.65
N ASN A 2 -0.87 20.27 -8.36
CA ASN A 2 0.32 19.89 -7.56
C ASN A 2 0.81 18.49 -7.98
N LEU A 3 1.91 18.41 -8.73
CA LEU A 3 2.54 17.16 -9.23
C LEU A 3 2.70 16.11 -8.13
N THR A 4 3.02 16.55 -6.91
CA THR A 4 3.17 15.73 -5.71
C THR A 4 1.88 14.97 -5.35
N LYS A 5 0.71 15.62 -5.47
CA LYS A 5 -0.59 14.98 -5.19
C LYS A 5 -0.95 13.95 -6.27
N HIS A 6 -0.60 14.19 -7.53
CA HIS A 6 -0.89 13.27 -8.64
C HIS A 6 -0.07 11.99 -8.61
N LEU A 7 1.13 12.04 -8.03
CA LEU A 7 2.03 10.88 -7.96
C LEU A 7 1.90 10.13 -6.63
N LEU A 8 1.88 10.85 -5.50
CA LEU A 8 1.87 10.21 -4.17
C LEU A 8 0.51 9.61 -3.80
N LYS A 9 -0.59 10.17 -4.30
CA LYS A 9 -1.94 9.64 -4.04
C LYS A 9 -2.15 8.24 -4.61
N PRO A 10 -1.93 7.98 -5.93
CA PRO A 10 -2.07 6.63 -6.45
C PRO A 10 -1.04 5.67 -5.84
N LEU A 11 0.20 6.12 -5.60
CA LEU A 11 1.22 5.29 -4.95
C LEU A 11 0.78 4.86 -3.53
N SER A 12 0.23 5.78 -2.76
CA SER A 12 -0.32 5.49 -1.43
C SER A 12 -1.48 4.48 -1.49
N TYR A 13 -2.40 4.61 -2.45
CA TYR A 13 -3.46 3.63 -2.63
C TYR A 13 -2.94 2.26 -3.06
N ILE A 14 -1.88 2.19 -3.86
CA ILE A 14 -1.21 0.92 -4.19
C ILE A 14 -0.64 0.30 -2.92
N GLY A 15 0.04 1.08 -2.07
CA GLY A 15 0.54 0.60 -0.78
C GLY A 15 -0.57 0.05 0.11
N LEU A 16 -1.71 0.75 0.16
CA LEU A 16 -2.90 0.30 0.89
C LEU A 16 -3.51 -0.99 0.29
N ALA A 17 -3.56 -1.11 -1.03
CA ALA A 17 -4.04 -2.31 -1.69
C ALA A 17 -3.13 -3.51 -1.40
N ILE A 18 -1.81 -3.29 -1.34
CA ILE A 18 -0.81 -4.30 -0.97
C ILE A 18 -0.97 -4.76 0.49
N THR A 19 -1.63 -4.01 1.38
CA THR A 19 -1.92 -4.53 2.74
C THR A 19 -3.20 -5.38 2.80
N LEU A 20 -4.09 -5.26 1.81
CA LEU A 20 -5.40 -5.94 1.81
C LEU A 20 -5.46 -7.13 0.84
N VAL A 21 -4.99 -6.96 -0.39
CA VAL A 21 -5.07 -7.99 -1.45
C VAL A 21 -4.31 -9.28 -1.07
N PRO A 22 -3.08 -9.21 -0.51
CA PRO A 22 -2.36 -10.41 -0.10
C PRO A 22 -3.08 -11.24 0.97
N CYS A 23 -3.90 -10.60 1.82
CA CYS A 23 -4.71 -11.32 2.81
C CYS A 23 -5.70 -12.27 2.12
N ILE A 24 -6.37 -11.79 1.06
CA ILE A 24 -7.29 -12.61 0.26
C ILE A 24 -6.52 -13.74 -0.43
N LEU A 25 -5.34 -13.48 -0.99
CA LEU A 25 -4.52 -14.50 -1.65
C LEU A 25 -4.07 -15.61 -0.70
N VAL A 26 -3.72 -15.27 0.55
CA VAL A 26 -3.41 -16.27 1.59
C VAL A 26 -4.63 -17.14 1.90
N PHE A 27 -5.83 -16.54 2.03
CA PHE A 27 -7.05 -17.30 2.28
C PHE A 27 -7.46 -18.21 1.13
N LEU A 28 -7.12 -17.84 -0.11
CA LEU A 28 -7.34 -18.68 -1.29
C LEU A 28 -6.28 -19.79 -1.46
N GLY A 29 -5.22 -19.79 -0.64
CA GLY A 29 -4.10 -20.73 -0.78
C GLY A 29 -3.12 -20.39 -1.91
N GLU A 30 -3.27 -19.21 -2.54
CA GLU A 30 -2.47 -18.74 -3.68
C GLU A 30 -1.18 -18.01 -3.24
N MET A 31 -1.01 -17.80 -1.93
CA MET A 31 0.16 -17.11 -1.37
C MET A 31 0.55 -17.73 -0.03
N GLU A 32 1.85 -17.98 0.15
CA GLU A 32 2.41 -18.44 1.41
C GLU A 32 2.41 -17.33 2.47
N VAL A 33 2.18 -17.72 3.73
CA VAL A 33 2.14 -16.80 4.88
C VAL A 33 3.49 -16.08 5.09
N GLU A 34 4.60 -16.72 4.74
CA GLU A 34 5.93 -16.12 4.85
C GLU A 34 6.10 -14.93 3.89
N ILE A 35 5.73 -15.12 2.61
CA ILE A 35 5.74 -14.06 1.58
C ILE A 35 4.74 -12.95 1.92
N TYR A 36 3.56 -13.33 2.44
CA TYR A 36 2.54 -12.39 2.88
C TYR A 36 3.07 -11.37 3.90
N LYS A 37 3.78 -11.84 4.93
CA LYS A 37 4.32 -10.97 5.99
C LYS A 37 5.24 -9.87 5.44
N GLN A 38 6.13 -10.25 4.51
CA GLN A 38 7.05 -9.30 3.89
C GLN A 38 6.30 -8.33 2.96
N THR A 39 5.32 -8.84 2.22
CA THR A 39 4.50 -8.07 1.28
C THR A 39 3.69 -6.99 1.99
N ILE A 40 2.98 -7.34 3.08
CA ILE A 40 2.19 -6.36 3.84
C ILE A 40 3.09 -5.34 4.57
N LEU A 41 4.29 -5.74 4.99
CA LEU A 41 5.26 -4.81 5.59
C LEU A 41 5.67 -3.76 4.55
N PHE A 42 6.00 -4.19 3.33
CA PHE A 42 6.34 -3.28 2.24
C PHE A 42 5.17 -2.35 1.89
N GLY A 43 3.95 -2.90 1.75
CA GLY A 43 2.75 -2.09 1.49
C GLY A 43 2.47 -1.06 2.59
N SER A 44 2.64 -1.46 3.86
CA SER A 44 2.45 -0.58 5.02
C SER A 44 3.45 0.57 5.04
N LEU A 45 4.74 0.28 4.80
CA LEU A 45 5.78 1.30 4.70
C LEU A 45 5.51 2.24 3.53
N LEU A 46 5.17 1.70 2.36
CA LEU A 46 4.88 2.48 1.16
C LEU A 46 3.68 3.41 1.37
N TRP A 47 2.59 2.93 1.96
CA TRP A 47 1.45 3.77 2.32
C TRP A 47 1.83 4.82 3.38
N MET A 48 2.49 4.42 4.47
CA MET A 48 2.85 5.31 5.58
C MET A 48 3.76 6.46 5.13
N PHE A 49 4.76 6.19 4.27
CA PHE A 49 5.66 7.22 3.77
C PHE A 49 5.08 8.08 2.66
N THR A 50 3.94 7.71 2.06
CA THR A 50 3.34 8.48 0.96
C THR A 50 2.06 9.20 1.37
N ALA A 51 1.24 8.63 2.26
CA ALA A 51 -0.06 9.14 2.67
C ALA A 51 -0.03 10.55 3.30
N PRO A 52 0.86 10.87 4.27
CA PRO A 52 0.86 12.16 4.95
C PRO A 52 1.09 13.34 4.00
N TRP A 53 1.81 13.12 2.91
CA TRP A 53 2.26 14.17 1.98
C TRP A 53 1.15 14.70 1.07
N TRP A 54 0.01 14.02 1.00
CA TRP A 54 -1.14 14.46 0.18
C TRP A 54 -2.46 14.54 0.95
N ILE A 55 -2.65 13.80 2.06
CA ILE A 55 -3.91 13.80 2.82
C ILE A 55 -4.22 15.15 3.47
N ASN A 56 -3.20 15.85 3.99
CA ASN A 56 -3.40 17.11 4.72
C ASN A 56 -2.89 18.36 3.97
N LYS A 57 -2.63 18.22 2.66
CA LYS A 57 -2.44 19.40 1.81
C LYS A 57 -3.81 19.77 1.25
N SER A 58 -4.53 20.66 1.93
CA SER A 58 -5.66 21.40 1.34
C SER A 58 -5.15 22.15 0.11
#